data_AF-A0A966SWL5-F1
#
_entry.id   AF-A0A966SWL5-F1
#
_cell.length_a   1.000
_cell.length_b   1.000
_cell.length_c   1.000
_cell.angle_alpha   90.00
_cell.angle_beta   90.00
_cell.angle_gamma   90.00
#
_symmetry.space_group_name_H-M   'P 1'
#
loop_
_entity.id
_entity.type
_entity.pdbx_description
1 polymer ?
#
loop_
_entity_poly.entity_id
_entity_poly.type
_entity_poly.pdbx_seq_one_letter_code
_entity_poly.pdbx_strand_id
1 'polypeptide(L)'
;VRPEPVIERVLALLGHAAPRDGRHGLRLRRRDDGRGAERGRCGLRRSGKAADRGEGRDAESEGEESGAGGDVLHAPLYTHSAAPNHRPWSGNPPYDGPPMAHSATDGAVVRAFQRARQSGRPAVLPFVTAENKFEALASHDAIVEASGAMNVLAVSLMKIANDIRLLGSGPRCGFGEIILPENEPGSSIMPGKVNPTQCEALTMVCTQVMGNHVTVTVAGSNGHFELNVFKPVMIYNLLQSIKLLADSAVSFTDNCVSGIKADKARITRLRDESLMLVTALNPYIGYDNAAKIAKKAHKENKTLKQAAIELKLLTDEQFTKWVKPEQMVKPRD
;
A
#
# COMPACT_ATOMS: atom_id res chain seq x y z
N VAL A 1 11.08 -3.09 -20.29
CA VAL A 1 9.89 -2.32 -19.84
C VAL A 1 10.33 -1.57 -18.60
N ARG A 2 10.30 -0.22 -18.61
CA ARG A 2 10.86 0.63 -17.55
C ARG A 2 9.98 0.57 -16.27
N PRO A 3 10.56 0.64 -15.05
CA PRO A 3 9.85 0.41 -13.78
C PRO A 3 9.15 1.65 -13.17
N GLU A 4 8.94 2.71 -13.94
CA GLU A 4 8.44 4.00 -13.41
C GLU A 4 6.94 4.10 -13.02
N PRO A 5 5.98 3.17 -13.23
CA PRO A 5 4.56 3.50 -13.03
C PRO A 5 3.92 3.13 -11.67
N VAL A 6 4.60 2.44 -10.74
CA VAL A 6 3.95 1.98 -9.50
C VAL A 6 4.01 3.05 -8.40
N ILE A 7 5.18 3.65 -8.18
CA ILE A 7 5.36 4.73 -7.19
C ILE A 7 4.54 5.96 -7.57
N GLU A 8 4.50 6.33 -8.86
CA GLU A 8 3.63 7.43 -9.33
C GLU A 8 2.14 7.13 -9.16
N ARG A 9 1.70 5.86 -9.27
CA ARG A 9 0.30 5.49 -9.03
C ARG A 9 -0.09 5.54 -7.55
N VAL A 10 0.80 5.11 -6.66
CA VAL A 10 0.62 5.22 -5.20
C VAL A 10 0.58 6.70 -4.79
N LEU A 11 1.50 7.52 -5.32
CA LEU A 11 1.51 8.96 -5.09
C LEU A 11 0.31 9.69 -5.74
N ALA A 12 -0.22 9.23 -6.87
CA ALA A 12 -1.42 9.80 -7.49
C ALA A 12 -2.71 9.49 -6.70
N LEU A 13 -2.79 8.30 -6.07
CA LEU A 13 -3.91 7.90 -5.23
C LEU A 13 -3.89 8.62 -3.87
N LEU A 14 -2.70 8.89 -3.32
CA LEU A 14 -2.52 9.67 -2.09
C LEU A 14 -2.55 11.20 -2.34
N GLY A 15 -2.19 11.64 -3.55
CA GLY A 15 -1.99 13.04 -3.93
C GLY A 15 -3.18 13.74 -4.59
N HIS A 16 -4.36 13.13 -4.69
CA HIS A 16 -5.58 13.84 -5.14
C HIS A 16 -6.18 14.81 -4.10
N ALA A 17 -5.47 15.08 -3.01
CA ALA A 17 -5.57 16.33 -2.29
C ALA A 17 -4.68 17.39 -3.00
N ALA A 18 -5.31 18.22 -3.82
CA ALA A 18 -4.74 19.23 -4.73
C ALA A 18 -3.41 19.92 -4.32
N PRO A 19 -2.54 20.28 -5.30
CA PRO A 19 -1.33 21.06 -5.04
C PRO A 19 -1.66 22.51 -4.70
N ARG A 20 -0.96 23.06 -3.71
CA ARG A 20 -0.84 24.51 -3.47
C ARG A 20 0.21 25.06 -4.44
N ASP A 21 -0.22 25.72 -5.51
CA ASP A 21 0.67 26.60 -6.27
C ASP A 21 0.49 28.04 -5.80
N GLY A 22 1.52 28.54 -5.13
CA GLY A 22 1.75 29.95 -4.88
C GLY A 22 3.13 30.29 -5.42
N ARG A 23 3.20 30.68 -6.70
CA ARG A 23 4.06 31.75 -7.21
C ARG A 23 3.83 31.98 -8.70
N HIS A 24 3.53 33.23 -9.01
CA HIS A 24 3.40 33.80 -10.34
C HIS A 24 4.65 33.60 -11.22
N GLY A 25 4.41 33.38 -12.51
CA GLY A 25 5.43 33.43 -13.55
C GLY A 25 4.84 33.25 -14.94
N LEU A 26 4.05 34.23 -15.41
CA LEU A 26 3.68 34.33 -16.83
C LEU A 26 4.94 34.31 -17.70
N ARG A 27 5.02 33.39 -18.66
CA ARG A 27 5.69 33.65 -19.95
C ARG A 27 5.08 32.82 -21.07
N LEU A 28 4.52 33.57 -22.01
CA LEU A 28 3.87 33.23 -23.28
C LEU A 28 4.65 32.18 -24.10
N ARG A 29 3.97 31.12 -24.56
CA ARG A 29 4.42 30.33 -25.73
C ARG A 29 3.79 30.92 -27.00
N ARG A 30 4.65 31.31 -27.94
CA ARG A 30 4.29 31.63 -29.33
C ARG A 30 3.75 30.36 -30.01
N ARG A 31 2.66 30.55 -30.76
CA ARG A 31 2.20 29.66 -31.82
C ARG A 31 3.25 29.63 -32.92
N ASP A 32 3.53 28.45 -33.44
CA ASP A 32 3.82 28.25 -34.86
C ASP A 32 3.11 26.97 -35.30
N ASP A 33 2.05 27.17 -36.06
CA ASP A 33 1.35 26.16 -36.84
C ASP A 33 2.12 25.95 -38.16
N GLY A 34 2.25 24.70 -38.62
CA GLY A 34 2.52 24.48 -40.03
C GLY A 34 3.05 23.11 -40.45
N ARG A 35 2.14 22.33 -41.07
CA ARG A 35 2.36 21.34 -42.17
C ARG A 35 3.15 20.07 -41.77
N GLY A 36 2.85 18.87 -42.25
CA GLY A 36 1.91 18.38 -43.24
C GLY A 36 1.99 16.84 -43.31
N ALA A 37 1.04 16.28 -44.03
CA ALA A 37 0.77 14.86 -44.33
C ALA A 37 2.00 13.98 -44.67
N GLU A 38 1.97 12.69 -44.32
CA GLU A 38 1.61 11.57 -45.23
C GLU A 38 1.89 10.17 -44.63
N ARG A 39 1.38 9.18 -45.36
CA ARG A 39 1.12 7.76 -45.07
C ARG A 39 2.37 6.88 -44.98
N GLY A 40 2.24 5.71 -44.35
CA GLY A 40 3.15 4.58 -44.61
C GLY A 40 2.92 3.36 -43.72
N ARG A 41 2.38 2.28 -44.28
CA ARG A 41 2.29 0.93 -43.67
C ARG A 41 3.62 0.18 -43.82
N CYS A 42 3.78 -0.81 -42.94
CA CYS A 42 4.43 -2.11 -43.15
C CYS A 42 5.96 -2.23 -43.02
N GLY A 43 6.39 -3.18 -42.17
CA GLY A 43 7.32 -4.23 -42.64
C GLY A 43 8.73 -4.27 -42.06
N LEU A 44 8.97 -5.31 -41.24
CA LEU A 44 10.15 -6.19 -41.18
C LEU A 44 11.54 -5.70 -40.67
N ARG A 45 11.94 -6.39 -39.58
CA ARG A 45 13.17 -7.20 -39.35
C ARG A 45 14.58 -6.57 -39.30
N ARG A 46 15.24 -6.96 -38.18
CA ARG A 46 16.67 -7.32 -37.96
C ARG A 46 17.66 -6.17 -38.17
N SER A 47 18.69 -5.92 -37.36
CA SER A 47 19.53 -6.76 -36.49
C SER A 47 20.53 -5.83 -35.78
N GLY A 48 21.01 -6.20 -34.60
CA GLY A 48 22.18 -5.57 -34.00
C GLY A 48 22.59 -6.30 -32.72
N LYS A 49 23.65 -7.10 -32.81
CA LYS A 49 24.35 -7.72 -31.68
C LYS A 49 25.07 -6.67 -30.82
N ALA A 50 25.44 -7.10 -29.61
CA ALA A 50 26.32 -6.49 -28.59
C ALA A 50 25.56 -5.65 -27.54
N ALA A 51 25.80 -5.74 -26.24
CA ALA A 51 26.85 -6.41 -25.50
C ALA A 51 26.36 -6.78 -24.09
N ASP A 52 26.95 -7.85 -23.59
CA ASP A 52 27.03 -8.29 -22.20
C ASP A 52 27.38 -7.15 -21.24
N ARG A 53 26.47 -6.85 -20.30
CA ARG A 53 26.79 -6.25 -18.99
C ARG A 53 25.79 -6.77 -17.97
N GLY A 54 26.31 -7.55 -17.04
CA GLY A 54 25.57 -8.12 -15.92
C GLY A 54 25.09 -7.03 -14.95
N GLU A 55 23.80 -7.05 -14.70
CA GLU A 55 23.18 -6.59 -13.46
C GLU A 55 22.12 -7.64 -13.11
N GLY A 56 22.50 -8.57 -12.23
CA GLY A 56 21.55 -9.49 -11.60
C GLY A 56 20.59 -8.65 -10.76
N ARG A 57 19.30 -8.70 -11.09
CA ARG A 57 18.24 -7.98 -10.37
C ARG A 57 17.73 -8.86 -9.23
N ASP A 58 17.60 -8.26 -8.05
CA ASP A 58 17.21 -8.92 -6.81
C ASP A 58 15.69 -9.11 -6.78
N ALA A 59 15.21 -10.23 -7.35
CA ALA A 59 13.79 -10.53 -7.52
C ALA A 59 13.02 -10.83 -6.22
N GLU A 60 13.72 -11.16 -5.12
CA GLU A 60 13.09 -11.50 -3.83
C GLU A 60 12.58 -10.26 -3.08
N SER A 61 13.39 -9.19 -3.00
CA SER A 61 12.94 -7.92 -2.42
C SER A 61 11.81 -7.28 -3.24
N GLU A 62 11.87 -7.43 -4.57
CA GLU A 62 10.80 -6.97 -5.47
C GLU A 62 9.49 -7.76 -5.24
N GLY A 63 9.56 -9.05 -4.89
CA GLY A 63 8.40 -9.90 -4.63
C GLY A 63 7.62 -9.48 -3.37
N GLU A 64 8.32 -9.28 -2.25
CA GLU A 64 7.69 -8.86 -0.99
C GLU A 64 7.16 -7.43 -1.05
N GLU A 65 7.92 -6.49 -1.63
CA GLU A 65 7.45 -5.13 -1.90
C GLU A 65 6.25 -5.12 -2.85
N SER A 66 6.21 -6.00 -3.87
CA SER A 66 5.07 -6.10 -4.78
C SER A 66 3.80 -6.64 -4.09
N GLY A 67 3.95 -7.54 -3.11
CA GLY A 67 2.84 -8.03 -2.29
C GLY A 67 2.26 -6.93 -1.39
N ALA A 68 3.13 -6.21 -0.68
CA ALA A 68 2.72 -5.04 0.10
C ALA A 68 2.12 -3.93 -0.78
N GLY A 69 2.68 -3.71 -1.97
CA GLY A 69 2.12 -2.82 -2.99
C GLY A 69 0.75 -3.28 -3.48
N GLY A 70 0.53 -4.58 -3.64
CA GLY A 70 -0.77 -5.17 -3.97
C GLY A 70 -1.83 -4.87 -2.91
N ASP A 71 -1.51 -5.07 -1.63
CA ASP A 71 -2.41 -4.76 -0.50
C ASP A 71 -2.77 -3.27 -0.47
N VAL A 72 -1.80 -2.38 -0.71
CA VAL A 72 -2.01 -0.92 -0.80
C VAL A 72 -2.77 -0.54 -2.07
N LEU A 73 -2.65 -1.28 -3.18
CA LEU A 73 -3.39 -1.01 -4.42
C LEU A 73 -4.85 -1.49 -4.35
N HIS A 74 -5.13 -2.54 -3.58
CA HIS A 74 -6.50 -3.00 -3.34
C HIS A 74 -7.26 -2.12 -2.34
N ALA A 75 -6.58 -1.51 -1.36
CA ALA A 75 -7.24 -0.65 -0.38
C ALA A 75 -8.03 0.52 -1.01
N PRO A 76 -7.50 1.29 -1.99
CA PRO A 76 -8.25 2.30 -2.73
C PRO A 76 -9.51 1.76 -3.39
N LEU A 77 -9.48 0.53 -3.93
CA LEU A 77 -10.67 -0.09 -4.54
C LEU A 77 -11.77 -0.30 -3.49
N TYR A 78 -11.42 -0.74 -2.28
CA TYR A 78 -12.38 -0.86 -1.17
C TYR A 78 -12.89 0.51 -0.70
N THR A 79 -12.01 1.52 -0.61
CA THR A 79 -12.44 2.88 -0.24
C THR A 79 -13.29 3.56 -1.32
N HIS A 80 -13.05 3.24 -2.59
CA HIS A 80 -13.78 3.78 -3.73
C HIS A 80 -15.11 3.03 -3.94
N SER A 81 -15.17 1.74 -3.64
CA SER A 81 -16.42 0.97 -3.65
C SER A 81 -17.31 1.33 -2.46
N ALA A 82 -16.73 1.57 -1.28
CA ALA A 82 -17.43 2.05 -0.09
C ALA A 82 -17.77 3.54 -0.15
N ALA A 83 -17.20 4.28 -1.10
CA ALA A 83 -17.75 5.57 -1.52
C ALA A 83 -18.95 5.25 -2.41
N PRO A 84 -20.20 5.46 -1.95
CA PRO A 84 -21.36 4.98 -2.69
C PRO A 84 -21.37 5.55 -4.12
N ASN A 85 -21.56 4.68 -5.11
CA ASN A 85 -21.58 4.98 -6.56
C ASN A 85 -22.55 6.14 -6.90
N HIS A 86 -23.54 6.35 -6.03
CA HIS A 86 -24.39 7.52 -5.97
C HIS A 86 -24.27 8.04 -4.55
N ARG A 87 -23.67 9.22 -4.32
CA ARG A 87 -23.53 9.82 -2.97
C ARG A 87 -24.90 10.33 -2.53
N PRO A 88 -25.72 9.51 -1.84
CA PRO A 88 -27.12 9.82 -1.62
C PRO A 88 -27.18 10.80 -0.45
N TRP A 89 -27.74 11.97 -0.69
CA TRP A 89 -27.93 12.96 0.37
C TRP A 89 -29.37 12.88 0.88
N SER A 90 -29.53 12.82 2.21
CA SER A 90 -30.86 12.77 2.83
C SER A 90 -31.66 14.02 2.49
N GLY A 91 -31.07 15.20 2.64
CA GLY A 91 -31.82 16.46 2.61
C GLY A 91 -32.83 16.58 3.73
N ASN A 92 -33.24 17.81 4.05
CA ASN A 92 -34.22 18.05 5.11
C ASN A 92 -35.63 17.69 4.60
N PRO A 93 -36.32 16.68 5.16
CA PRO A 93 -37.77 16.82 5.30
C PRO A 93 -38.03 17.86 6.41
N PRO A 94 -39.02 18.75 6.25
CA PRO A 94 -39.53 19.46 7.41
C PRO A 94 -40.13 18.43 8.38
N TYR A 95 -39.94 18.69 9.67
CA TYR A 95 -40.45 17.92 10.81
C TYR A 95 -41.82 17.29 10.59
N ASP A 96 -41.93 16.01 10.99
CA ASP A 96 -43.13 15.28 11.42
C ASP A 96 -44.48 15.87 10.97
N GLY A 97 -44.90 15.55 9.75
CA GLY A 97 -46.22 15.87 9.24
C GLY A 97 -46.55 15.16 7.92
N PRO A 98 -47.85 14.93 7.61
CA PRO A 98 -48.28 14.25 6.38
C PRO A 98 -47.87 15.05 5.12
N PRO A 99 -47.89 14.47 3.91
CA PRO A 99 -47.11 14.92 2.75
C PRO A 99 -47.61 16.25 2.18
N MET A 100 -47.22 17.37 2.80
CA MET A 100 -47.63 18.72 2.40
C MET A 100 -46.46 19.71 2.61
N ALA A 101 -45.29 19.44 2.01
CA ALA A 101 -44.25 20.46 1.72
C ALA A 101 -43.09 19.91 0.87
N HIS A 102 -43.36 19.15 -0.20
CA HIS A 102 -42.31 18.54 -1.01
C HIS A 102 -41.58 19.49 -1.99
N SER A 103 -41.85 20.81 -2.02
CA SER A 103 -41.36 21.69 -3.09
C SER A 103 -40.43 22.85 -2.67
N ALA A 104 -40.25 23.14 -1.37
CA ALA A 104 -39.56 24.37 -0.95
C ALA A 104 -38.10 24.17 -0.48
N THR A 105 -37.75 23.02 0.10
CA THR A 105 -36.44 22.79 0.75
C THR A 105 -35.36 22.19 -0.17
N ASP A 106 -35.74 21.39 -1.17
CA ASP A 106 -34.80 20.83 -2.16
C ASP A 106 -34.08 21.94 -2.93
N GLY A 107 -34.79 23.02 -3.26
CA GLY A 107 -34.19 24.15 -3.96
C GLY A 107 -33.18 24.94 -3.11
N ALA A 108 -33.41 25.09 -1.81
CA ALA A 108 -32.59 25.96 -0.96
C ALA A 108 -31.19 25.39 -0.71
N VAL A 109 -31.08 24.06 -0.60
CA VAL A 109 -29.81 23.40 -0.28
C VAL A 109 -29.00 23.07 -1.53
N VAL A 110 -29.65 22.69 -2.64
CA VAL A 110 -29.00 22.66 -3.96
C VAL A 110 -28.43 24.05 -4.30
N ARG A 111 -29.14 25.14 -3.95
CA ARG A 111 -28.63 26.52 -4.06
C ARG A 111 -27.46 26.82 -3.12
N ALA A 112 -27.45 26.29 -1.89
CA ALA A 112 -26.33 26.46 -0.95
C ALA A 112 -25.04 25.78 -1.46
N PHE A 113 -25.16 24.59 -2.09
CA PHE A 113 -24.03 23.91 -2.72
C PHE A 113 -23.60 24.53 -4.06
N GLN A 114 -24.56 25.03 -4.85
CA GLN A 114 -24.24 25.86 -6.02
C GLN A 114 -23.53 27.16 -5.64
N ARG A 115 -23.81 27.73 -4.45
CA ARG A 115 -23.04 28.86 -3.90
C ARG A 115 -21.63 28.46 -3.44
N ALA A 116 -21.44 27.26 -2.90
CA ALA A 116 -20.10 26.72 -2.65
C ALA A 116 -19.30 26.51 -3.95
N ARG A 117 -19.97 26.27 -5.07
CA ARG A 117 -19.36 26.24 -6.42
C ARG A 117 -18.99 27.65 -6.92
N GLN A 118 -19.66 28.70 -6.43
CA GLN A 118 -19.37 30.11 -6.76
C GLN A 118 -18.19 30.70 -5.97
N SER A 119 -17.74 30.07 -4.87
CA SER A 119 -16.57 30.50 -4.10
C SER A 119 -15.21 30.08 -4.70
N GLY A 120 -15.20 29.65 -5.98
CA GLY A 120 -13.98 29.39 -6.74
C GLY A 120 -13.34 28.01 -6.53
N ARG A 121 -13.95 27.14 -5.73
CA ARG A 121 -13.57 25.72 -5.65
C ARG A 121 -14.69 24.86 -6.23
N PRO A 122 -14.48 24.14 -7.34
CA PRO A 122 -15.48 23.21 -7.83
C PRO A 122 -15.63 22.08 -6.80
N ALA A 123 -16.83 21.87 -6.27
CA ALA A 123 -17.19 20.57 -5.75
C ALA A 123 -17.26 19.62 -6.96
N VAL A 124 -16.19 18.85 -7.20
CA VAL A 124 -16.02 17.97 -8.38
C VAL A 124 -16.82 16.66 -8.24
N LEU A 125 -17.56 16.47 -7.15
CA LEU A 125 -18.21 15.19 -6.84
C LEU A 125 -19.72 15.22 -7.19
N PRO A 126 -20.25 14.20 -7.90
CA PRO A 126 -21.65 14.14 -8.32
C PRO A 126 -22.55 13.71 -7.16
N PHE A 127 -22.97 14.69 -6.34
CA PHE A 127 -23.99 14.45 -5.31
C PHE A 127 -25.37 14.29 -5.93
N VAL A 128 -26.14 13.33 -5.44
CA VAL A 128 -27.52 13.10 -5.83
C VAL A 128 -28.41 12.98 -4.60
N THR A 129 -29.70 13.23 -4.77
CA THR A 129 -30.69 13.05 -3.69
C THR A 129 -30.85 11.55 -3.40
N ALA A 130 -30.97 11.17 -2.13
CA ALA A 130 -31.23 9.78 -1.74
C ALA A 130 -32.59 9.31 -2.30
N GLU A 131 -32.63 8.10 -2.89
CA GLU A 131 -33.88 7.54 -3.43
C GLU A 131 -34.92 7.32 -2.32
N ASN A 132 -34.47 6.86 -1.14
CA ASN A 132 -35.30 6.69 0.05
C ASN A 132 -34.85 7.65 1.16
N LYS A 133 -35.75 8.56 1.54
CA LYS A 133 -35.49 9.58 2.57
C LYS A 133 -35.61 9.03 4.00
N PHE A 134 -36.43 8.00 4.20
CA PHE A 134 -36.60 7.36 5.50
C PHE A 134 -35.33 6.62 5.88
N GLU A 135 -34.77 5.81 4.96
CA GLU A 135 -33.49 5.12 5.16
C GLU A 135 -32.38 6.14 5.49
N ALA A 136 -32.23 7.20 4.68
CA ALA A 136 -31.16 8.17 4.85
C ALA A 136 -31.21 8.97 6.18
N LEU A 137 -32.33 8.92 6.92
CA LEU A 137 -32.50 9.56 8.23
C LEU A 137 -32.47 8.55 9.39
N ALA A 138 -33.14 7.41 9.20
CA ALA A 138 -33.31 6.34 10.18
C ALA A 138 -32.05 5.49 10.37
N SER A 139 -31.24 5.32 9.32
CA SER A 139 -29.97 4.61 9.37
C SER A 139 -28.84 5.41 8.70
N HIS A 140 -27.61 4.98 8.94
CA HIS A 140 -26.39 5.58 8.41
C HIS A 140 -25.42 4.50 7.94
N ASP A 141 -25.96 3.53 7.19
CA ASP A 141 -25.25 2.33 6.79
C ASP A 141 -24.07 2.65 5.86
N ALA A 142 -24.22 3.68 5.00
CA ALA A 142 -23.12 4.21 4.19
C ALA A 142 -21.93 4.72 5.04
N ILE A 143 -22.17 5.23 6.25
CA ILE A 143 -21.09 5.64 7.17
C ILE A 143 -20.43 4.41 7.79
N VAL A 144 -21.20 3.38 8.13
CA VAL A 144 -20.69 2.10 8.63
C VAL A 144 -19.83 1.41 7.58
N GLU A 145 -20.29 1.38 6.33
CA GLU A 145 -19.56 0.82 5.18
C GLU A 145 -18.25 1.58 4.92
N ALA A 146 -18.31 2.92 4.85
CA ALA A 146 -17.12 3.75 4.69
C ALA A 146 -16.11 3.52 5.84
N SER A 147 -16.59 3.41 7.08
CA SER A 147 -15.74 3.06 8.22
C SER A 147 -15.16 1.65 8.12
N GLY A 148 -15.91 0.69 7.56
CA GLY A 148 -15.43 -0.67 7.30
C GLY A 148 -14.29 -0.69 6.29
N ALA A 149 -14.37 0.11 5.23
CA ALA A 149 -13.26 0.25 4.27
C ALA A 149 -12.01 0.89 4.91
N MET A 150 -12.18 1.89 5.79
CA MET A 150 -11.07 2.44 6.57
C MET A 150 -10.46 1.38 7.50
N ASN A 151 -11.27 0.52 8.09
CA ASN A 151 -10.82 -0.58 8.93
C ASN A 151 -9.99 -1.61 8.15
N VAL A 152 -10.42 -1.97 6.93
CA VAL A 152 -9.63 -2.84 6.04
C VAL A 152 -8.27 -2.21 5.73
N LEU A 153 -8.24 -0.92 5.37
CA LEU A 153 -6.98 -0.20 5.12
C LEU A 153 -6.08 -0.20 6.36
N ALA A 154 -6.63 0.00 7.55
CA ALA A 154 -5.87 -0.06 8.81
C ALA A 154 -5.26 -1.45 9.06
N VAL A 155 -5.97 -2.54 8.74
CA VAL A 155 -5.44 -3.91 8.84
C VAL A 155 -4.24 -4.10 7.90
N SER A 156 -4.36 -3.68 6.64
CA SER A 156 -3.26 -3.78 5.66
C SER A 156 -2.03 -2.96 6.07
N LEU A 157 -2.23 -1.70 6.47
CA LEU A 157 -1.15 -0.81 6.90
C LEU A 157 -0.47 -1.30 8.19
N MET A 158 -1.24 -1.86 9.12
CA MET A 158 -0.71 -2.48 10.34
C MET A 158 0.29 -3.60 10.00
N LYS A 159 -0.07 -4.50 9.08
CA LYS A 159 0.80 -5.59 8.63
C LYS A 159 2.09 -5.04 8.00
N ILE A 160 1.96 -4.12 7.04
CA ILE A 160 3.10 -3.54 6.32
C ILE A 160 4.07 -2.84 7.28
N ALA A 161 3.56 -2.03 8.21
CA ALA A 161 4.39 -1.35 9.19
C ALA A 161 5.09 -2.34 10.15
N ASN A 162 4.42 -3.43 10.51
CA ASN A 162 4.97 -4.48 11.35
C ASN A 162 6.08 -5.29 10.66
N ASP A 163 5.94 -5.58 9.38
CA ASP A 163 6.98 -6.26 8.61
C ASP A 163 8.21 -5.37 8.49
N ILE A 164 8.04 -4.11 8.08
CA ILE A 164 9.15 -3.15 7.92
C ILE A 164 9.92 -2.95 9.23
N ARG A 165 9.23 -2.80 10.37
CA ARG A 165 9.95 -2.66 11.66
C ARG A 165 10.68 -3.93 12.09
N LEU A 166 10.18 -5.12 11.74
CA LEU A 166 10.84 -6.39 12.05
C LEU A 166 12.05 -6.61 11.13
N LEU A 167 11.88 -6.44 9.81
CA LEU A 167 12.98 -6.50 8.84
C LEU A 167 14.09 -5.50 9.19
N GLY A 168 13.73 -4.31 9.68
CA GLY A 168 14.64 -3.26 10.14
C GLY A 168 15.22 -3.44 11.54
N SER A 169 14.82 -4.48 12.29
CA SER A 169 15.28 -4.68 13.68
C SER A 169 16.77 -5.06 13.74
N GLY A 170 17.50 -4.47 14.68
CA GLY A 170 18.96 -4.67 14.76
C GLY A 170 19.66 -3.68 15.69
N PRO A 171 20.96 -3.39 15.48
CA PRO A 171 21.77 -3.78 14.31
C PRO A 171 22.42 -5.18 14.41
N ARG A 172 22.42 -5.82 15.59
CA ARG A 172 23.14 -7.11 15.78
C ARG A 172 22.25 -8.27 16.22
N CYS A 173 21.15 -7.98 16.92
CA CYS A 173 20.31 -8.99 17.58
C CYS A 173 18.88 -9.03 17.00
N GLY A 174 18.72 -8.71 15.72
CA GLY A 174 17.44 -8.74 15.00
C GLY A 174 17.59 -9.35 13.60
N PHE A 175 16.60 -9.12 12.74
CA PHE A 175 16.65 -9.57 11.34
C PHE A 175 17.72 -8.77 10.57
N GLY A 176 17.55 -7.44 10.53
CA GLY A 176 18.51 -6.49 9.95
C GLY A 176 18.63 -6.58 8.43
N GLU A 177 17.56 -7.00 7.74
CA GLU A 177 17.56 -7.16 6.29
C GLU A 177 17.41 -5.82 5.57
N ILE A 178 16.75 -4.86 6.20
CA ILE A 178 16.63 -3.49 5.71
C ILE A 178 17.19 -2.49 6.73
N ILE A 179 17.61 -1.34 6.22
CA ILE A 179 18.12 -0.20 6.97
C ILE A 179 17.09 0.90 6.82
N LEU A 180 16.53 1.31 7.95
CA LEU A 180 15.55 2.40 8.02
C LEU A 180 16.26 3.75 8.10
N PRO A 181 15.66 4.84 7.57
CA PRO A 181 16.20 6.18 7.71
C PRO A 181 16.21 6.65 9.18
N GLU A 182 17.26 7.38 9.56
CA GLU A 182 17.39 8.03 10.87
C GLU A 182 16.73 9.41 10.84
N ASN A 183 15.54 9.54 11.43
CA ASN A 183 14.81 10.82 11.49
C ASN A 183 15.06 11.58 12.80
N GLU A 184 15.09 10.87 13.92
CA GLU A 184 15.33 11.45 15.24
C GLU A 184 16.82 11.42 15.59
N PRO A 185 17.33 12.42 16.35
CA PRO A 185 18.72 12.44 16.75
C PRO A 185 19.04 11.21 17.62
N GLY A 186 19.91 10.35 17.10
CA GLY A 186 20.46 9.22 17.83
C GLY A 186 21.42 9.65 18.93
N SER A 187 21.67 8.76 19.90
CA SER A 187 22.73 8.98 20.88
C SER A 187 24.08 8.57 20.29
N SER A 188 25.10 9.43 20.41
CA SER A 188 26.46 9.13 19.95
C SER A 188 27.08 7.89 20.60
N ILE A 189 26.58 7.46 21.77
CA ILE A 189 27.00 6.22 22.45
C ILE A 189 26.34 4.96 21.88
N MET A 190 25.28 5.09 21.08
CA MET A 190 24.50 3.98 20.49
C MET A 190 24.52 4.03 18.95
N PRO A 191 25.69 3.88 18.31
CA PRO A 191 25.79 3.95 16.85
C PRO A 191 24.99 2.83 16.17
N GLY A 192 24.25 3.19 15.12
CA GLY A 192 23.43 2.27 14.33
C GLY A 192 22.12 1.84 15.01
N LYS A 193 21.77 2.41 16.15
CA LYS A 193 20.44 2.22 16.76
C LYS A 193 19.46 3.20 16.11
N VAL A 194 18.56 2.68 15.29
CA VAL A 194 17.45 3.42 14.68
C VAL A 194 16.15 2.83 15.19
N ASN A 195 15.33 3.64 15.87
CA ASN A 195 14.00 3.19 16.27
C ASN A 195 13.02 3.41 15.08
N PRO A 196 12.13 2.46 14.79
CA PRO A 196 11.17 2.57 13.68
C PRO A 196 9.96 3.44 14.05
N THR A 197 10.19 4.69 14.46
CA THR A 197 9.18 5.61 15.03
C THR A 197 7.98 5.85 14.10
N GLN A 198 8.21 5.89 12.79
CA GLN A 198 7.14 6.02 11.80
C GLN A 198 6.26 4.75 11.72
N CYS A 199 6.85 3.56 11.86
CA CYS A 199 6.08 2.32 11.98
C CYS A 199 5.28 2.30 13.30
N GLU A 200 5.88 2.75 14.40
CA GLU A 200 5.21 2.84 15.71
C GLU A 200 4.01 3.79 15.65
N ALA A 201 4.17 4.99 15.09
CA ALA A 201 3.09 5.95 14.90
C ALA A 201 1.96 5.39 14.03
N LEU A 202 2.30 4.77 12.89
CA LEU A 202 1.32 4.19 11.97
C LEU A 202 0.53 3.04 12.62
N THR A 203 1.20 2.16 13.37
CA THR A 203 0.52 1.04 14.07
C THR A 203 -0.38 1.52 15.21
N MET A 204 -0.01 2.58 15.93
CA MET A 204 -0.92 3.23 16.90
C MET A 204 -2.17 3.80 16.21
N VAL A 205 -2.00 4.48 15.07
CA VAL A 205 -3.12 5.01 14.29
C VAL A 205 -4.03 3.90 13.77
N CYS A 206 -3.48 2.80 13.25
CA CYS A 206 -4.27 1.67 12.80
C CYS A 206 -5.13 1.09 13.93
N THR A 207 -4.57 0.99 15.14
CA THR A 207 -5.32 0.54 16.35
C THR A 207 -6.47 1.50 16.68
N GLN A 208 -6.23 2.82 16.62
CA GLN A 208 -7.27 3.82 16.85
C GLN A 208 -8.41 3.71 15.83
N VAL A 209 -8.08 3.50 14.55
CA VAL A 209 -9.09 3.33 13.48
C VAL A 209 -9.97 2.10 13.72
N MET A 210 -9.39 0.99 14.16
CA MET A 210 -10.15 -0.22 14.50
C MET A 210 -11.13 0.04 15.65
N GLY A 211 -10.72 0.76 16.70
CA GLY A 211 -11.60 1.18 17.79
C GLY A 211 -12.71 2.14 17.35
N ASN A 212 -12.37 3.09 16.47
CA ASN A 212 -13.34 4.01 15.86
C ASN A 212 -14.38 3.24 15.05
N HIS A 213 -13.98 2.21 14.30
CA HIS A 213 -14.91 1.40 13.53
C HIS A 213 -15.93 0.67 14.41
N VAL A 214 -15.49 0.10 15.54
CA VAL A 214 -16.43 -0.51 16.52
C VAL A 214 -17.44 0.53 17.01
N THR A 215 -16.97 1.74 17.34
CA THR A 215 -17.86 2.84 17.77
C THR A 215 -18.88 3.19 16.71
N VAL A 216 -18.46 3.32 15.44
CA VAL A 216 -19.35 3.61 14.31
C VAL A 216 -20.37 2.48 14.09
N THR A 217 -19.95 1.22 14.16
CA THR A 217 -20.82 0.06 13.99
C THR A 217 -21.90 0.00 15.06
N VAL A 218 -21.53 0.17 16.34
CA VAL A 218 -22.50 0.19 17.45
C VAL A 218 -23.46 1.38 17.33
N ALA A 219 -22.95 2.57 17.00
CA ALA A 219 -23.79 3.74 16.79
C ALA A 219 -24.75 3.60 15.59
N GLY A 220 -24.30 2.97 14.52
CA GLY A 220 -25.10 2.70 13.33
C GLY A 220 -26.28 1.76 13.60
N SER A 221 -26.09 0.74 14.44
CA SER A 221 -27.14 -0.24 14.77
C SER A 221 -28.23 0.27 15.72
N ASN A 222 -28.03 1.42 16.38
CA ASN A 222 -28.92 1.95 17.43
C ASN A 222 -29.79 3.13 16.96
N GLY A 223 -30.23 3.09 15.69
CA GLY A 223 -31.29 3.97 15.21
C GLY A 223 -32.66 3.58 15.77
N HIS A 224 -33.52 4.55 16.05
CA HIS A 224 -34.88 4.30 16.53
C HIS A 224 -35.90 4.93 15.58
N PHE A 225 -36.76 4.08 15.00
CA PHE A 225 -37.82 4.50 14.09
C PHE A 225 -37.29 5.40 12.96
N GLU A 226 -37.78 6.63 12.84
CA GLU A 226 -37.47 7.51 11.70
C GLU A 226 -36.11 8.23 11.80
N LEU A 227 -35.39 8.13 12.92
CA LEU A 227 -34.15 8.89 13.11
C LEU A 227 -33.07 8.16 13.93
N ASN A 228 -31.89 8.00 13.34
CA ASN A 228 -30.69 7.69 14.11
C ASN A 228 -30.12 8.99 14.72
N VAL A 229 -30.06 9.08 16.05
CA VAL A 229 -29.58 10.27 16.79
C VAL A 229 -28.08 10.23 17.13
N PHE A 230 -27.37 9.15 16.77
CA PHE A 230 -25.93 8.99 16.98
C PHE A 230 -25.07 9.63 15.87
N LYS A 231 -25.68 10.42 14.97
CA LYS A 231 -24.99 11.06 13.82
C LYS A 231 -23.66 11.75 14.21
N PRO A 232 -23.58 12.54 15.30
CA PRO A 232 -22.35 13.23 15.66
C PRO A 232 -21.18 12.30 15.98
N VAL A 233 -21.42 11.22 16.74
CA VAL A 233 -20.35 10.27 17.10
C VAL A 233 -19.91 9.44 15.91
N MET A 234 -20.84 9.08 15.01
CA MET A 234 -20.51 8.35 13.79
C MET A 234 -19.60 9.16 12.86
N ILE A 235 -20.00 10.40 12.54
CA ILE A 235 -19.24 11.23 11.60
C ILE A 235 -17.90 11.68 12.20
N TYR A 236 -17.84 11.97 13.50
CA TYR A 236 -16.60 12.31 14.19
C TYR A 236 -15.56 11.20 14.04
N ASN A 237 -15.95 9.95 14.36
CA ASN A 237 -15.04 8.81 14.29
C ASN A 237 -14.62 8.49 12.86
N LEU A 238 -15.53 8.57 11.89
CA LEU A 238 -15.18 8.39 10.47
C LEU A 238 -14.16 9.44 10.00
N LEU A 239 -14.42 10.72 10.27
CA LEU A 239 -13.52 11.81 9.85
C LEU A 239 -12.17 11.75 10.57
N GLN A 240 -12.15 11.38 11.85
CA GLN A 240 -10.91 11.17 12.60
C GLN A 240 -10.09 10.05 11.96
N SER A 241 -10.71 8.91 11.63
CA SER A 241 -10.02 7.79 10.97
C SER A 241 -9.44 8.20 9.62
N ILE A 242 -10.20 8.89 8.78
CA ILE A 242 -9.73 9.39 7.48
C ILE A 242 -8.51 10.31 7.66
N LYS A 243 -8.59 11.26 8.59
CA LYS A 243 -7.52 12.23 8.83
C LYS A 243 -6.24 11.56 9.34
N LEU A 244 -6.36 10.69 10.34
CA LEU A 244 -5.21 10.00 10.92
C LEU A 244 -4.53 9.07 9.90
N LEU A 245 -5.30 8.30 9.13
CA LEU A 245 -4.76 7.42 8.09
C LEU A 245 -4.05 8.21 6.98
N ALA A 246 -4.67 9.29 6.49
CA ALA A 246 -4.07 10.12 5.46
C ALA A 246 -2.75 10.76 5.91
N ASP A 247 -2.75 11.41 7.09
CA ASP A 247 -1.56 12.06 7.61
C ASP A 247 -0.44 11.05 7.91
N SER A 248 -0.79 9.89 8.48
CA SER A 248 0.19 8.85 8.81
C SER A 248 0.74 8.15 7.57
N ALA A 249 -0.07 7.92 6.54
CA ALA A 249 0.39 7.35 5.29
C ALA A 249 1.41 8.26 4.58
N VAL A 250 1.15 9.58 4.56
CA VAL A 250 2.10 10.56 4.02
C VAL A 250 3.38 10.59 4.86
N SER A 251 3.26 10.73 6.19
CA SER A 251 4.43 10.75 7.09
C SER A 251 5.26 9.47 6.99
N PHE A 252 4.61 8.31 6.94
CA PHE A 252 5.27 7.01 6.79
C PHE A 252 5.98 6.89 5.44
N THR A 253 5.37 7.40 4.37
CA THR A 253 5.98 7.39 3.04
C THR A 253 7.23 8.27 3.01
N ASP A 254 7.10 9.52 3.43
CA ASP A 254 8.15 10.54 3.29
C ASP A 254 9.32 10.30 4.24
N ASN A 255 9.04 9.83 5.46
CA ASN A 255 10.04 9.70 6.52
C ASN A 255 10.46 8.25 6.79
N CYS A 256 9.93 7.25 6.09
CA CYS A 256 10.36 5.86 6.25
C CYS A 256 10.56 5.19 4.91
N VAL A 257 9.47 4.96 4.16
CA VAL A 257 9.47 4.12 2.96
C VAL A 257 10.44 4.63 1.89
N SER A 258 10.43 5.92 1.60
CA SER A 258 11.34 6.54 0.61
C SER A 258 12.83 6.40 0.94
N GLY A 259 13.16 6.15 2.21
CA GLY A 259 14.52 6.06 2.72
C GLY A 259 15.04 4.64 2.95
N ILE A 260 14.21 3.61 2.77
CA ILE A 260 14.57 2.21 3.02
C ILE A 260 15.72 1.78 2.09
N LYS A 261 16.70 1.08 2.66
CA LYS A 261 17.80 0.44 1.90
C LYS A 261 17.94 -1.03 2.32
N ALA A 262 18.24 -1.91 1.38
CA ALA A 262 18.56 -3.30 1.70
C ALA A 262 19.98 -3.44 2.27
N ASP A 263 20.14 -4.18 3.37
CA ASP A 263 21.46 -4.67 3.82
C ASP A 263 21.80 -5.95 3.03
N LYS A 264 22.31 -5.75 1.82
CA LYS A 264 22.65 -6.84 0.90
C LYS A 264 23.65 -7.83 1.50
N ALA A 265 24.55 -7.37 2.37
CA ALA A 265 25.53 -8.24 3.02
C ALA A 265 24.85 -9.17 4.03
N ARG A 266 23.95 -8.62 4.85
CA ARG A 266 23.15 -9.40 5.81
C ARG A 266 22.24 -10.40 5.11
N ILE A 267 21.51 -9.96 4.08
CA ILE A 267 20.61 -10.81 3.29
C ILE A 267 21.38 -11.96 2.64
N THR A 268 22.50 -11.66 1.97
CA THR A 268 23.34 -12.69 1.33
C THR A 268 23.82 -13.72 2.33
N ARG A 269 24.28 -13.30 3.51
CA ARG A 269 24.71 -14.21 4.58
C ARG A 269 23.57 -15.12 5.03
N LEU A 270 22.40 -14.56 5.33
CA LEU A 270 21.22 -15.34 5.77
C LEU A 270 20.79 -16.36 4.72
N ARG A 271 20.75 -15.95 3.46
CA ARG A 271 20.42 -16.82 2.33
C ARG A 271 21.38 -18.00 2.22
N ASP A 272 22.69 -17.75 2.31
CA ASP A 272 23.72 -18.78 2.15
C ASP A 272 23.82 -19.73 3.37
N GLU A 273 23.41 -19.24 4.55
CA GLU A 273 23.27 -20.05 5.78
C GLU A 273 21.94 -20.83 5.83
N SER A 274 20.96 -20.49 4.99
CA SER A 274 19.65 -21.12 4.98
C SER A 274 19.67 -22.56 4.46
N LEU A 275 18.81 -23.40 5.05
CA LEU A 275 18.62 -24.78 4.63
C LEU A 275 17.57 -24.94 3.52
N MET A 276 16.82 -23.88 3.20
CA MET A 276 15.67 -23.99 2.29
C MET A 276 16.05 -24.19 0.83
N LEU A 277 17.26 -23.77 0.43
CA LEU A 277 17.78 -23.94 -0.93
C LEU A 277 18.10 -25.40 -1.29
N VAL A 278 18.02 -26.32 -0.32
CA VAL A 278 18.37 -27.74 -0.51
C VAL A 278 17.48 -28.43 -1.57
N THR A 279 16.26 -27.96 -1.77
CA THR A 279 15.31 -28.52 -2.75
C THR A 279 15.80 -28.39 -4.19
N ALA A 280 16.68 -27.42 -4.48
CA ALA A 280 17.34 -27.28 -5.78
C ALA A 280 18.20 -28.50 -6.14
N LEU A 281 18.64 -29.29 -5.15
CA LEU A 281 19.46 -30.48 -5.35
C LEU A 281 18.63 -31.72 -5.72
N ASN A 282 17.33 -31.74 -5.43
CA ASN A 282 16.47 -32.92 -5.64
C ASN A 282 16.59 -33.54 -7.06
N PRO A 283 16.61 -32.76 -8.16
CA PRO A 283 16.73 -33.32 -9.51
C PRO A 283 18.09 -33.94 -9.82
N TYR A 284 19.13 -33.63 -9.05
CA TYR A 284 20.51 -34.04 -9.33
C TYR A 284 20.97 -35.22 -8.48
N ILE A 285 20.54 -35.26 -7.20
CA ILE A 285 20.99 -36.27 -6.24
C ILE A 285 19.84 -37.07 -5.60
N GLY A 286 18.59 -36.74 -5.93
CA GLY A 286 17.40 -37.35 -5.34
C GLY A 286 17.05 -36.78 -3.96
N TYR A 287 15.77 -36.95 -3.58
CA TYR A 287 15.21 -36.42 -2.34
C TYR A 287 15.95 -36.91 -1.09
N ASP A 288 16.24 -38.21 -1.00
CA ASP A 288 16.85 -38.81 0.20
C ASP A 288 18.24 -38.23 0.49
N ASN A 289 19.04 -38.02 -0.55
CA ASN A 289 20.37 -37.43 -0.42
C ASN A 289 20.28 -35.94 -0.06
N ALA A 290 19.36 -35.19 -0.68
CA ALA A 290 19.12 -33.79 -0.33
C ALA A 290 18.67 -33.64 1.13
N ALA A 291 17.74 -34.48 1.60
CA ALA A 291 17.30 -34.51 2.99
C ALA A 291 18.44 -34.88 3.95
N LYS A 292 19.33 -35.80 3.55
CA LYS A 292 20.52 -36.15 4.33
C LYS A 292 21.48 -34.98 4.49
N ILE A 293 21.68 -34.18 3.44
CA ILE A 293 22.48 -32.94 3.49
C ILE A 293 21.85 -31.95 4.48
N ALA A 294 20.56 -31.65 4.35
CA ALA A 294 19.88 -30.71 5.24
C ALA A 294 19.93 -31.15 6.71
N LYS A 295 19.68 -32.44 7.00
CA LYS A 295 19.77 -32.99 8.37
C LYS A 295 21.18 -32.87 8.95
N LYS A 296 22.22 -33.16 8.15
CA LYS A 296 23.60 -33.01 8.59
C LYS A 296 23.97 -31.55 8.83
N ALA A 297 23.64 -30.67 7.88
CA ALA A 297 23.87 -29.23 7.97
C ALA A 297 23.25 -28.64 9.25
N HIS A 298 22.00 -29.01 9.55
CA HIS A 298 21.33 -28.58 10.78
C HIS A 298 22.00 -29.14 12.04
N LYS A 299 22.27 -30.45 12.08
CA LYS A 299 22.84 -31.13 13.27
C LYS A 299 24.24 -30.62 13.62
N GLU A 300 25.03 -30.27 12.62
CA GLU A 300 26.43 -29.87 12.77
C GLU A 300 26.64 -28.35 12.67
N ASN A 301 25.55 -27.57 12.56
CA ASN A 301 25.58 -26.12 12.36
C ASN A 301 26.49 -25.68 11.21
N LYS A 302 26.28 -26.29 10.03
CA LYS A 302 27.04 -26.07 8.79
C LYS A 302 26.12 -25.55 7.69
N THR A 303 26.71 -24.93 6.69
CA THR A 303 26.00 -24.61 5.43
C THR A 303 25.67 -25.90 4.66
N LEU A 304 24.67 -25.83 3.78
CA LEU A 304 24.33 -26.93 2.87
C LEU A 304 25.53 -27.36 2.03
N LYS A 305 26.32 -26.38 1.55
CA LYS A 305 27.52 -26.61 0.73
C LYS A 305 28.57 -27.43 1.47
N GLN A 306 28.91 -27.04 2.70
CA GLN A 306 29.85 -27.78 3.55
C GLN A 306 29.38 -29.21 3.82
N ALA A 307 28.11 -29.38 4.23
CA ALA A 307 27.55 -30.69 4.52
C ALA A 307 27.54 -31.61 3.29
N ALA A 308 27.24 -31.07 2.10
CA ALA A 308 27.18 -31.82 0.85
C ALA A 308 28.56 -32.34 0.40
N ILE A 309 29.59 -31.50 0.51
CA ILE A 309 30.99 -31.86 0.19
C ILE A 309 31.50 -32.92 1.16
N GLU A 310 31.27 -32.76 2.47
CA GLU A 310 31.72 -33.75 3.46
C GLU A 310 31.02 -35.10 3.34
N LEU A 311 29.75 -35.11 2.91
CA LEU A 311 29.02 -36.34 2.59
C LEU A 311 29.46 -36.96 1.26
N LYS A 312 30.33 -36.29 0.50
CA LYS A 312 30.79 -36.69 -0.84
C LYS A 312 29.64 -36.92 -1.82
N LEU A 313 28.54 -36.17 -1.65
CA LEU A 313 27.37 -36.27 -2.51
C LEU A 313 27.48 -35.38 -3.75
N LEU A 314 28.30 -34.32 -3.68
CA LEU A 314 28.60 -33.41 -4.79
C LEU A 314 29.88 -32.60 -4.50
N THR A 315 30.39 -31.95 -5.54
CA THR A 315 31.56 -31.05 -5.51
C THR A 315 31.16 -29.59 -5.29
N ASP A 316 32.14 -28.74 -4.99
CA ASP A 316 31.96 -27.29 -4.85
C ASP A 316 31.38 -26.66 -6.13
N GLU A 317 31.92 -27.07 -7.28
CA GLU A 317 31.52 -26.59 -8.59
C GLU A 317 30.10 -27.04 -8.94
N GLN A 318 29.74 -28.28 -8.59
CA GLN A 318 28.38 -28.79 -8.75
C GLN A 318 27.38 -28.02 -7.88
N PHE A 319 27.70 -27.77 -6.60
CA PHE A 319 26.82 -26.99 -5.73
C PHE A 319 26.55 -25.60 -6.31
N THR A 320 27.62 -24.91 -6.69
CA THR A 320 27.56 -23.55 -7.26
C THR A 320 26.81 -23.51 -8.60
N LYS A 321 26.88 -24.60 -9.38
CA LYS A 321 26.17 -24.69 -10.66
C LYS A 321 24.68 -25.00 -10.48
N TRP A 322 24.31 -25.81 -9.50
CA TRP A 322 22.96 -26.35 -9.33
C TRP A 322 22.07 -25.50 -8.41
N VAL A 323 22.65 -24.92 -7.36
CA VAL A 323 21.91 -24.10 -6.39
C VAL A 323 22.02 -22.63 -6.80
N LYS A 324 21.03 -22.18 -7.57
CA LYS A 324 20.93 -20.81 -8.08
C LYS A 324 19.66 -20.13 -7.57
N PRO A 325 19.72 -19.35 -6.48
CA PRO A 325 18.56 -18.68 -5.90
C PRO A 325 17.76 -17.88 -6.94
N GLU A 326 18.44 -17.20 -7.87
CA GLU A 326 17.82 -16.42 -8.94
C GLU A 326 16.97 -17.25 -9.92
N GLN A 327 17.10 -18.58 -9.91
CA GLN A 327 16.29 -19.52 -10.70
C GLN A 327 15.16 -20.17 -9.89
N MET A 328 15.01 -19.82 -8.61
CA MET A 328 14.02 -20.37 -7.68
C MET A 328 12.88 -19.38 -7.35
N VAL A 329 12.91 -18.19 -7.96
CA VAL A 329 11.95 -17.10 -7.73
C VAL A 329 10.77 -17.06 -8.71
N LYS A 330 10.64 -18.07 -9.58
CA LYS A 330 9.56 -18.16 -10.57
C LYS A 330 9.26 -19.61 -10.98
N PRO A 331 8.04 -19.90 -11.48
CA PRO A 331 7.75 -21.18 -12.12
C PRO A 331 8.73 -21.46 -13.27
N ARG A 332 9.03 -22.75 -13.49
CA ARG A 332 9.74 -23.20 -14.69
C ARG A 332 8.71 -23.46 -15.79
N ASP A 333 9.03 -23.05 -17.02
CA ASP A 333 8.26 -23.35 -18.22
C ASP A 333 8.19 -24.86 -18.49
#